data_AF-A0A5U3ITV5-F1
#
_entry.id   AF-A0A5U3ITV5-F1
#
_cell.length_a   1.000
_cell.length_b   1.000
_cell.length_c   1.000
_cell.angle_alpha   90.00
_cell.angle_beta   90.00
_cell.angle_gamma   90.00
#
_symmetry.space_group_name_H-M   'P 1'
#
loop_
_entity.id
_entity.type
_entity.pdbx_description
1 polymer ?
#
loop_
_entity_poly.entity_id
_entity_poly.type
_entity_poly.pdbx_seq_one_letter_code
_entity_poly.pdbx_strand_id
1 'polypeptide(L)'
;MRLVSLFGGVSLSGTSGRARERTGGVHQMLREALTEDEVKKLIRHFGSAGVYIPRCDVALRELRNTRFIAELEASVAGGLSTRQALARLCPRYGFSDRYAWSLMQRRKYNKSPPKGPVQTGLFD
;
A
#
# COMPACT_ATOMS: atom_id res chain seq x y z
N MET A 1 -5.20 -4.80 5.19
CA MET A 1 -5.38 -5.01 3.73
C MET A 1 -5.36 -6.52 3.41
N ARG A 2 -6.03 -7.36 4.22
CA ARG A 2 -5.92 -8.83 4.12
C ARG A 2 -6.50 -9.37 2.80
N LEU A 3 -7.63 -8.82 2.37
CA LEU A 3 -8.28 -9.20 1.10
C LEU A 3 -7.38 -8.99 -0.12
N VAL A 4 -6.84 -7.79 -0.29
CA VAL A 4 -5.97 -7.45 -1.43
C VAL A 4 -4.66 -8.23 -1.38
N SER A 5 -4.09 -8.45 -0.19
CA SER A 5 -2.88 -9.26 -0.04
C SER A 5 -3.06 -10.73 -0.44
N LEU A 6 -4.26 -11.29 -0.25
CA LEU A 6 -4.54 -12.69 -0.54
C LEU A 6 -5.10 -12.91 -1.95
N PHE A 7 -5.93 -11.99 -2.45
CA PHE A 7 -6.69 -12.16 -3.70
C PHE A 7 -6.48 -11.04 -4.71
N GLY A 8 -5.56 -10.11 -4.47
CA GLY A 8 -5.25 -9.05 -5.43
C GLY A 8 -4.89 -9.62 -6.79
N GLY A 9 -5.58 -9.16 -7.84
CA GLY A 9 -5.42 -9.63 -9.21
C GLY A 9 -6.29 -10.83 -9.58
N VAL A 10 -7.13 -11.31 -8.66
CA VAL A 10 -7.98 -12.50 -8.86
C VAL A 10 -9.45 -12.09 -9.03
N SER A 11 -10.12 -12.75 -9.98
CA SER A 11 -11.58 -12.74 -10.09
C SER A 11 -12.17 -13.83 -9.22
N LEU A 12 -12.84 -13.45 -8.13
CA LEU A 12 -13.48 -14.36 -7.21
C LEU A 12 -14.89 -14.70 -7.70
N SER A 13 -15.10 -15.94 -8.14
CA SER A 13 -16.42 -16.50 -8.39
C SER A 13 -16.93 -17.26 -7.14
N GLY A 14 -18.25 -17.32 -6.96
CA GLY A 14 -18.84 -18.09 -5.85
C GLY A 14 -18.80 -17.40 -4.47
N THR A 15 -18.74 -16.08 -4.43
CA THR A 15 -18.86 -15.30 -3.18
C THR A 15 -20.13 -15.61 -2.39
N SER A 16 -21.23 -15.94 -3.10
CA SER A 16 -22.51 -16.32 -2.49
C SER A 16 -22.61 -17.78 -1.99
N GLY A 17 -21.63 -18.64 -2.28
CA GLY A 17 -21.66 -20.06 -1.91
C GLY A 17 -22.66 -20.95 -2.68
N ARG A 18 -23.57 -20.38 -3.50
CA ARG A 18 -24.59 -21.13 -4.26
C ARG A 18 -24.03 -22.19 -5.21
N ALA A 19 -22.78 -22.05 -5.64
CA ALA A 19 -22.10 -23.01 -6.51
C ALA A 19 -20.74 -23.42 -5.93
N ARG A 20 -20.60 -23.48 -4.58
CA ARG A 20 -19.32 -23.71 -3.89
C ARG A 20 -18.53 -24.91 -4.43
N GLU A 21 -19.20 -26.01 -4.75
CA GLU A 21 -18.58 -27.25 -5.26
C GLU A 21 -17.98 -27.06 -6.67
N ARG A 22 -18.45 -26.08 -7.43
CA ARG A 22 -17.96 -25.74 -8.78
C ARG A 22 -16.91 -24.62 -8.78
N THR A 23 -16.50 -24.14 -7.60
CA THR A 23 -15.49 -23.07 -7.48
C THR A 23 -14.05 -23.58 -7.43
N GLY A 24 -13.83 -24.90 -7.45
CA GLY A 24 -12.49 -25.48 -7.38
C GLY A 24 -11.73 -25.14 -6.09
N GLY A 25 -12.43 -24.90 -4.99
CA GLY A 25 -11.84 -24.56 -3.68
C GLY A 25 -11.71 -23.06 -3.40
N VAL A 26 -11.95 -22.17 -4.37
CA VAL A 26 -11.87 -20.71 -4.18
C VAL A 26 -12.84 -20.22 -3.10
N HIS A 27 -14.03 -20.82 -3.01
CA HIS A 27 -14.98 -20.49 -1.94
C HIS A 27 -14.42 -20.79 -0.55
N GLN A 28 -13.69 -21.89 -0.38
CA GLN A 28 -13.07 -22.24 0.91
C GLN A 28 -11.93 -21.27 1.25
N MET A 29 -11.05 -20.96 0.30
CA MET A 29 -9.97 -19.98 0.48
C MET A 29 -10.52 -18.62 0.95
N LEU A 30 -11.65 -18.19 0.38
CA LEU A 30 -12.31 -16.94 0.77
C LEU A 30 -12.76 -16.97 2.24
N ARG A 31 -13.26 -18.11 2.72
CA ARG A 31 -13.78 -18.29 4.10
C ARG A 31 -12.67 -18.46 5.13
N GLU A 32 -11.48 -18.90 4.73
CA GLU A 32 -10.27 -18.90 5.56
C GLU A 32 -9.70 -17.47 5.72
N ALA A 33 -9.88 -16.65 4.68
CA ALA A 33 -9.38 -15.28 4.63
C ALA A 33 -10.32 -14.24 5.26
N LEU A 34 -11.63 -14.44 5.17
CA LEU A 34 -12.67 -13.49 5.58
C LEU A 34 -13.69 -14.14 6.52
N THR A 35 -14.15 -13.34 7.48
CA THR A 35 -15.32 -13.67 8.30
C THR A 35 -16.61 -13.59 7.50
N GLU A 36 -17.68 -14.18 8.01
CA GLU A 36 -19.00 -14.14 7.36
C GLU A 36 -19.52 -12.72 7.14
N ASP A 37 -19.29 -11.82 8.09
CA ASP A 37 -19.74 -10.44 7.97
C ASP A 37 -18.94 -9.67 6.92
N GLU A 38 -17.66 -9.98 6.74
CA GLU A 38 -16.84 -9.41 5.67
C GLU A 38 -17.28 -9.93 4.29
N VAL A 39 -17.60 -11.22 4.18
CA VAL A 39 -18.15 -11.80 2.94
C VAL A 39 -19.50 -11.17 2.60
N LYS A 40 -20.40 -10.99 3.58
CA LYS A 40 -21.68 -10.30 3.37
C LYS A 40 -21.48 -8.86 2.88
N LYS A 41 -20.53 -8.12 3.46
CA LYS A 41 -20.18 -6.76 2.98
C LYS A 41 -19.67 -6.81 1.54
N LEU A 42 -18.80 -7.76 1.22
CA LEU A 42 -18.27 -7.95 -0.12
C LEU A 42 -19.40 -8.19 -1.14
N ILE A 43 -20.32 -9.12 -0.84
CA ILE A 43 -21.49 -9.40 -1.70
C ILE A 43 -22.39 -8.18 -1.81
N ARG A 44 -22.62 -7.45 -0.71
CA ARG A 44 -23.45 -6.24 -0.71
C ARG A 44 -22.89 -5.15 -1.62
N HIS A 45 -21.57 -4.98 -1.67
CA HIS A 45 -20.93 -3.91 -2.44
C HIS A 45 -20.66 -4.31 -3.91
N PHE A 46 -20.30 -5.57 -4.18
CA PHE A 46 -19.85 -6.00 -5.51
C PHE A 46 -20.78 -7.02 -6.18
N GLY A 47 -21.82 -7.47 -5.50
CA GLY A 47 -22.74 -8.49 -5.98
C GLY A 47 -22.20 -9.92 -5.82
N SER A 48 -23.03 -10.88 -6.22
CA SER A 48 -22.78 -12.32 -6.04
C SER A 48 -22.28 -13.05 -7.29
N ALA A 49 -22.25 -12.38 -8.45
CA ALA A 49 -21.97 -12.99 -9.74
C ALA A 49 -20.46 -13.23 -9.99
N GLY A 50 -19.62 -12.44 -9.34
CA GLY A 50 -18.17 -12.55 -9.41
C GLY A 50 -17.53 -11.17 -9.26
N VAL A 51 -16.49 -11.07 -8.43
CA VAL A 51 -15.82 -9.79 -8.15
C VAL A 51 -14.34 -9.88 -8.48
N TYR A 52 -13.86 -8.95 -9.30
CA TYR A 52 -12.42 -8.75 -9.49
C TYR A 52 -11.86 -7.96 -8.32
N ILE A 53 -10.83 -8.50 -7.66
CA ILE A 53 -10.13 -7.80 -6.58
C ILE A 53 -8.89 -7.13 -7.18
N PRO A 54 -8.80 -5.79 -7.20
CA PRO A 54 -7.63 -5.09 -7.71
C PRO A 54 -6.40 -5.32 -6.80
N ARG A 55 -5.20 -5.39 -7.40
CA ARG A 55 -3.92 -5.54 -6.66
C ARG A 55 -3.56 -4.35 -5.78
N CYS A 56 -4.02 -3.16 -6.15
CA CYS A 56 -3.73 -1.89 -5.47
C CYS A 56 -2.23 -1.65 -5.16
N ASP A 57 -1.30 -2.24 -5.92
CA ASP A 57 0.15 -2.21 -5.62
C ASP A 57 0.69 -0.80 -5.40
N VAL A 58 0.26 0.14 -6.26
CA VAL A 58 0.65 1.56 -6.18
C VAL A 58 0.10 2.18 -4.89
N ALA A 59 -1.20 2.08 -4.65
CA ALA A 59 -1.86 2.65 -3.47
C ALA A 59 -1.32 2.06 -2.16
N LEU A 60 -1.06 0.74 -2.13
CA LEU A 60 -0.47 0.07 -0.97
C LEU A 60 0.97 0.50 -0.73
N ARG A 61 1.75 0.68 -1.80
CA ARG A 61 3.11 1.23 -1.71
C ARG A 61 3.10 2.65 -1.19
N GLU A 62 2.18 3.49 -1.64
CA GLU A 62 2.02 4.87 -1.16
C GLU A 62 1.59 4.93 0.30
N LEU A 63 0.65 4.07 0.71
CA LEU A 63 0.24 3.95 2.11
C LEU A 63 1.41 3.51 3.00
N ARG A 64 2.19 2.51 2.56
CA ARG A 64 3.40 2.07 3.25
C ARG A 64 4.41 3.21 3.40
N ASN A 65 4.67 3.92 2.31
CA ASN A 65 5.61 5.03 2.28
C ASN A 65 5.18 6.19 3.18
N THR A 66 3.87 6.50 3.19
CA THR A 66 3.30 7.55 4.06
C THR A 66 3.46 7.20 5.54
N ARG A 67 3.14 5.96 5.91
CA ARG A 67 3.32 5.45 7.29
C ARG A 67 4.77 5.48 7.73
N PHE A 68 5.67 5.02 6.87
CA PHE A 68 7.10 5.05 7.14
C PHE A 68 7.59 6.47 7.45
N ILE A 69 7.21 7.45 6.64
CA ILE A 69 7.64 8.82 6.83
C ILE A 69 7.09 9.40 8.14
N ALA A 70 5.82 9.14 8.47
CA ALA A 70 5.24 9.59 9.72
C ALA A 70 5.98 8.99 10.95
N GLU A 71 6.30 7.68 10.91
CA GLU A 71 7.04 7.02 11.99
C GLU A 71 8.51 7.48 12.06
N LEU A 72 9.13 7.79 10.93
CA LEU A 72 10.46 8.39 10.86
C LEU A 72 10.46 9.78 11.51
N GLU A 73 9.49 10.64 11.17
CA GLU A 73 9.34 11.97 11.76
C GLU A 73 9.14 11.89 13.27
N ALA A 74 8.26 10.99 13.73
CA ALA A 74 8.04 10.75 15.16
C ALA A 74 9.31 10.23 15.87
N SER A 75 10.06 9.33 15.24
CA SER A 75 11.32 8.79 15.80
C SER A 75 12.39 9.87 15.97
N VAL A 76 12.52 10.76 14.98
CA VAL A 76 13.46 11.88 15.03
C VAL A 76 13.01 12.92 16.07
N ALA A 77 11.73 13.23 16.13
CA ALA A 77 11.17 14.11 17.17
C ALA A 77 11.37 13.53 18.59
N GLY A 78 11.39 12.19 18.71
CA GLY A 78 11.72 11.48 19.95
C GLY A 78 13.21 11.39 20.27
N GLY A 79 14.08 12.07 19.53
CA GLY A 79 15.51 12.20 19.82
C GLY A 79 16.43 11.22 19.12
N LEU A 80 15.92 10.32 18.27
CA LEU A 80 16.79 9.48 17.44
C LEU A 80 17.41 10.30 16.30
N SER A 81 18.69 10.03 16.02
CA SER A 81 19.26 10.51 14.76
C SER A 81 18.54 9.86 13.57
N THR A 82 18.45 10.56 12.44
CA THR A 82 17.85 10.01 11.22
C THR A 82 18.50 8.68 10.81
N ARG A 83 19.82 8.53 10.96
CA ARG A 83 20.52 7.26 10.67
C ARG A 83 20.06 6.12 11.56
N GLN A 84 19.94 6.34 12.88
CA GLN A 84 19.43 5.33 13.81
C GLN A 84 17.99 4.95 13.49
N ALA A 85 17.13 5.94 13.21
CA ALA A 85 15.74 5.70 12.84
C ALA A 85 15.65 4.89 11.53
N LEU A 86 16.44 5.24 10.51
CA LEU A 86 16.50 4.49 9.26
C LEU A 86 16.97 3.04 9.47
N ALA A 87 18.03 2.82 10.24
CA ALA A 87 18.55 1.48 10.55
C ALA A 87 17.49 0.59 11.22
N ARG A 88 16.64 1.17 12.06
CA ARG A 88 15.53 0.45 12.72
C ARG A 88 14.32 0.23 11.81
N LEU A 89 13.92 1.23 11.04
CA LEU A 89 12.65 1.23 10.32
C LEU A 89 12.74 0.56 8.94
N CYS A 90 13.86 0.71 8.22
CA CYS A 90 13.99 0.17 6.86
C CYS A 90 13.75 -1.35 6.79
N PRO A 91 14.33 -2.18 7.69
CA PRO A 91 14.04 -3.62 7.72
C PRO A 91 12.57 -3.93 8.04
N ARG A 92 11.95 -3.20 8.98
CA ARG A 92 10.53 -3.38 9.35
C ARG A 92 9.57 -3.06 8.20
N TYR A 93 9.91 -2.08 7.37
CA TYR A 93 9.10 -1.66 6.22
C TYR A 93 9.48 -2.39 4.92
N GLY A 94 10.52 -3.22 4.93
CA GLY A 94 10.92 -4.07 3.81
C GLY A 94 11.52 -3.30 2.63
N PHE A 95 12.37 -2.30 2.89
CA PHE A 95 13.14 -1.62 1.84
C PHE A 95 14.49 -1.12 2.34
N SER A 96 15.37 -0.73 1.42
CA SER A 96 16.72 -0.23 1.73
C SER A 96 16.72 1.20 2.25
N ASP A 97 17.80 1.55 2.95
CA ASP A 97 18.08 2.92 3.37
C ASP A 97 18.16 3.89 2.17
N ARG A 98 18.74 3.47 1.04
CA ARG A 98 18.82 4.26 -0.20
C ARG A 98 17.43 4.61 -0.72
N TYR A 99 16.50 3.67 -0.67
CA TYR A 99 15.12 3.93 -1.05
C TYR A 99 14.47 4.94 -0.10
N ALA A 100 14.69 4.80 1.22
CA ALA A 100 14.19 5.74 2.21
C ALA A 100 14.69 7.17 1.98
N TRP A 101 15.98 7.34 1.69
CA TRP A 101 16.55 8.65 1.34
C TRP A 101 15.91 9.24 0.08
N SER A 102 15.73 8.44 -0.98
CA SER A 102 15.04 8.90 -2.18
C SER A 102 13.60 9.33 -1.88
N LEU A 103 12.90 8.58 -1.03
CA LEU A 103 11.54 8.93 -0.61
C LEU A 103 11.48 10.26 0.15
N MET A 104 12.43 10.50 1.06
CA MET A 104 12.55 11.77 1.78
C MET A 104 12.83 12.93 0.82
N GLN A 105 13.73 12.76 -0.16
CA GLN A 105 14.03 13.77 -1.18
C GLN A 105 12.82 14.10 -2.05
N ARG A 106 12.11 13.09 -2.54
CA ARG A 106 10.87 13.28 -3.32
C ARG A 106 9.82 14.06 -2.54
N ARG A 107 9.65 13.76 -1.25
CA ARG A 107 8.70 14.50 -0.40
C ARG A 107 9.13 15.94 -0.16
N LYS A 108 10.44 16.21 -0.02
CA LYS A 108 10.96 17.58 0.06
C LYS A 108 10.68 18.35 -1.24
N TYR A 109 10.97 17.74 -2.39
CA TYR A 109 10.70 18.34 -3.70
C TYR A 109 9.22 18.67 -3.89
N ASN A 110 8.32 17.73 -3.57
CA ASN A 110 6.88 17.94 -3.68
C ASN A 110 6.32 19.00 -2.71
N LYS A 111 7.05 19.34 -1.65
CA LYS A 111 6.70 20.42 -0.70
C LYS A 111 7.30 21.77 -1.09
N SER A 112 8.34 21.79 -1.92
CA SER A 112 8.96 23.04 -2.38
C SER A 112 8.11 23.66 -3.51
N PRO A 113 7.93 24.99 -3.52
CA PRO A 113 7.37 25.64 -4.71
C PRO A 113 8.26 25.34 -5.93
N PRO A 114 7.68 25.27 -7.14
CA PRO A 114 8.49 25.09 -8.35
C PRO A 114 9.56 26.17 -8.36
N LYS A 115 10.83 25.77 -8.56
CA LYS A 115 11.90 26.73 -8.74
C LYS A 115 11.49 27.63 -9.91
N GLY A 116 11.42 28.94 -9.66
CA GLY A 116 11.19 29.92 -10.71
C GLY A 116 12.20 29.75 -11.84
N PRO A 117 11.93 30.31 -13.04
CA PRO A 117 12.78 30.12 -14.20
C PRO A 117 14.23 30.41 -13.79
N VAL A 118 15.11 29.44 -14.06
CA VAL A 118 16.55 29.62 -13.91
C VAL A 118 16.90 30.75 -14.86
N GLN A 119 17.14 31.96 -14.34
CA GLN A 119 17.72 33.03 -15.13
C GLN A 119 19.09 32.53 -15.56
N THR A 120 19.17 32.02 -16.78
CA THR A 120 20.43 31.86 -17.50
C THR A 120 20.93 33.28 -17.74
N GLY A 121 21.63 33.83 -16.76
CA GLY A 121 22.38 35.07 -16.90
C GLY A 121 23.43 34.84 -17.99
N LEU A 122 23.11 35.30 -19.20
CA LEU A 122 23.81 36.39 -19.88
C LEU A 122 25.30 36.50 -19.48
N PHE A 123 26.11 35.56 -19.96
CA PHE A 123 27.50 35.82 -20.23
C PHE A 123 27.64 35.89 -21.75
N ASP A 124 27.36 37.08 -22.28
CA ASP A 124 27.97 37.63 -23.50
C ASP A 124 28.93 38.74 -23.06
#